data_AF-A0A2V7XLR4-F1
#
_entry.id   AF-A0A2V7XLR4-F1
#
_cell.length_a   1.000
_cell.length_b   1.000
_cell.length_c   1.000
_cell.angle_alpha   90.00
_cell.angle_beta   90.00
_cell.angle_gamma   90.00
#
_symmetry.space_group_name_H-M   'P 1'
#
loop_
_entity.id
_entity.type
_entity.pdbx_description
1 polymer ?
#
loop_
_entity_poly.entity_id
_entity_poly.type
_entity_poly.pdbx_seq_one_letter_code
_entity_poly.pdbx_strand_id
1 'polypeptide(L)'
;MSAAGSASDAARVPGSAAEGAHDYVHALVASFLGWTLDAFDFFLVVVALPSIAQDFGVDNSKVALSIAVTLGFRPVGAFLFGLLADRYGRRLPLMIDLVFFSIVEVLSGLAPDFATFLVLRALFGIGMGAEWGVGASLAMEKVPPRWRGVLSGFLQEGYAVGYLLAAVCSFFVFPRWGWRPMFFIGGLPALLALFVRVKVKESAVWEKTRHASWGSLGRGIASQWPLFLYLTLLMTMMNFVSHGTQDMYPTFLREHRGFTSRQKDLIVMVYNVGALLGGIVFGFVSDRIGR
;
A
#
# COMPACT_ATOMS: atom_id res chain seq x y z
N MET A 1 63.00 -7.45 26.61
CA MET A 1 61.94 -6.70 27.33
C MET A 1 61.06 -6.07 26.27
N SER A 2 60.03 -6.76 25.78
CA SER A 2 58.64 -6.79 26.34
C SER A 2 57.90 -5.48 26.00
N ALA A 3 56.75 -5.44 25.33
CA ALA A 3 55.89 -6.45 24.73
C ALA A 3 54.94 -5.75 23.73
N ALA A 4 54.41 -6.54 22.80
CA ALA A 4 53.25 -6.21 21.98
C ALA A 4 51.98 -5.98 22.84
N GLY A 5 51.10 -5.10 22.37
CA GLY A 5 49.71 -4.96 22.83
C GLY A 5 48.90 -4.38 21.67
N SER A 6 48.47 -5.24 20.74
CA SER A 6 47.19 -5.94 20.72
C SER A 6 46.04 -5.07 20.21
N ALA A 7 45.64 -5.39 18.98
CA ALA A 7 44.34 -5.05 18.40
C ALA A 7 43.20 -5.40 19.36
N SER A 8 42.28 -4.45 19.58
CA SER A 8 40.90 -4.70 20.02
C SER A 8 40.21 -3.37 20.29
N ASP A 9 39.68 -2.71 19.26
CA ASP A 9 38.61 -1.72 19.47
C ASP A 9 37.63 -1.64 18.29
N ALA A 10 37.38 -2.79 17.67
CA ALA A 10 36.18 -2.97 16.88
C ALA A 10 35.03 -3.27 17.86
N ALA A 11 34.37 -2.22 18.35
CA ALA A 11 33.11 -2.32 19.06
C ALA A 11 32.05 -2.97 18.14
N ARG A 12 31.99 -4.31 18.16
CA ARG A 12 30.85 -5.08 17.65
C ARG A 12 29.66 -4.75 18.53
N VAL A 13 28.75 -3.93 18.01
CA VAL A 13 27.42 -3.75 18.59
C VAL A 13 26.72 -5.11 18.64
N PRO A 14 26.15 -5.52 19.79
CA PRO A 14 25.47 -6.79 19.92
C PRO A 14 24.09 -6.70 19.28
N GLY A 15 23.92 -7.39 18.16
CA GLY A 15 22.64 -7.81 17.62
C GLY A 15 22.90 -9.10 16.88
N SER A 16 22.41 -10.24 17.38
CA SER A 16 22.65 -11.51 16.69
C SER A 16 22.07 -11.42 15.27
N ALA A 17 22.67 -12.10 14.29
CA ALA A 17 22.12 -12.13 12.93
C ALA A 17 20.64 -12.57 12.88
N ALA A 18 20.17 -13.27 13.93
CA ALA A 18 18.76 -13.60 14.15
C ALA A 18 17.89 -12.38 14.53
N GLU A 19 18.36 -11.45 15.38
CA GLU A 19 17.62 -10.23 15.74
C GLU A 19 17.41 -9.29 14.55
N GLY A 20 18.41 -9.17 13.67
CA GLY A 20 18.26 -8.46 12.39
C GLY A 20 17.29 -9.16 11.44
N ALA A 21 17.23 -10.51 11.48
CA ALA A 21 16.33 -11.29 10.66
C ALA A 21 14.85 -11.15 11.07
N HIS A 22 14.57 -11.09 12.36
CA HIS A 22 13.21 -10.90 12.87
C HIS A 22 12.67 -9.49 12.57
N ASP A 23 13.52 -8.46 12.57
CA ASP A 23 13.08 -7.07 12.45
C ASP A 23 12.64 -6.67 11.03
N TYR A 24 13.31 -7.18 9.97
CA TYR A 24 12.85 -6.94 8.59
C TYR A 24 11.59 -7.75 8.26
N VAL A 25 11.43 -8.94 8.85
CA VAL A 25 10.21 -9.76 8.70
C VAL A 25 9.01 -9.03 9.31
N HIS A 26 9.14 -8.46 10.51
CA HIS A 26 8.05 -7.68 11.10
C HIS A 26 7.66 -6.46 10.26
N ALA A 27 8.64 -5.75 9.69
CA ALA A 27 8.36 -4.63 8.80
C ALA A 27 7.65 -5.08 7.51
N LEU A 28 8.11 -6.17 6.89
CA LEU A 28 7.45 -6.76 5.72
C LEU A 28 6.02 -7.19 6.01
N VAL A 29 5.79 -7.91 7.11
CA VAL A 29 4.45 -8.38 7.50
C VAL A 29 3.54 -7.20 7.78
N ALA A 30 4.03 -6.17 8.49
CA ALA A 30 3.26 -4.97 8.73
C ALA A 30 2.85 -4.28 7.42
N SER A 31 3.82 -4.00 6.54
CA SER A 31 3.54 -3.31 5.27
C SER A 31 2.71 -4.16 4.31
N PHE A 32 2.89 -5.48 4.31
CA PHE A 32 2.07 -6.40 3.49
C PHE A 32 0.62 -6.42 3.97
N LEU A 33 0.40 -6.51 5.28
CA LEU A 33 -0.94 -6.52 5.86
C LEU A 33 -1.64 -5.18 5.71
N GLY A 34 -0.93 -4.07 5.92
CA GLY A 34 -1.49 -2.73 5.70
C GLY A 34 -1.91 -2.55 4.24
N TRP A 35 -1.03 -2.89 3.30
CA TRP A 35 -1.35 -2.86 1.88
C TRP A 35 -2.51 -3.78 1.47
N THR A 36 -2.61 -4.94 2.11
CA THR A 36 -3.72 -5.89 1.91
C THR A 36 -5.05 -5.29 2.37
N LEU A 37 -5.07 -4.63 3.53
CA LEU A 37 -6.27 -4.02 4.10
C LEU A 37 -6.70 -2.79 3.29
N ASP A 38 -5.77 -1.95 2.88
CA ASP A 38 -6.01 -0.85 1.95
C ASP A 38 -6.70 -1.31 0.67
N ALA A 39 -6.16 -2.36 0.04
CA ALA A 39 -6.72 -2.92 -1.17
C ALA A 39 -8.10 -3.53 -0.93
N PHE A 40 -8.26 -4.26 0.17
CA PHE A 40 -9.54 -4.83 0.59
C PHE A 40 -10.63 -3.75 0.66
N ASP A 41 -10.40 -2.67 1.38
CA ASP A 41 -11.40 -1.60 1.58
C ASP A 41 -11.69 -0.84 0.28
N PHE A 42 -10.67 -0.59 -0.53
CA PHE A 42 -10.87 -0.01 -1.87
C PHE A 42 -11.78 -0.88 -2.74
N PHE A 43 -11.54 -2.19 -2.77
CA PHE A 43 -12.33 -3.11 -3.58
C PHE A 43 -13.72 -3.40 -2.98
N LEU A 44 -13.91 -3.26 -1.67
CA LEU A 44 -15.25 -3.32 -1.06
C LEU A 44 -16.19 -2.29 -1.67
N VAL A 45 -15.73 -1.04 -1.86
CA VAL A 45 -16.54 0.02 -2.49
C VAL A 45 -16.86 -0.35 -3.94
N VAL A 46 -15.89 -0.88 -4.68
CA VAL A 46 -16.08 -1.32 -6.08
C VAL A 46 -17.17 -2.38 -6.17
N VAL A 47 -17.12 -3.39 -5.29
CA VAL A 47 -18.06 -4.52 -5.31
C VAL A 47 -19.44 -4.13 -4.77
N ALA A 48 -19.49 -3.26 -3.75
CA ALA A 48 -20.73 -2.80 -3.13
C ALA A 48 -21.39 -1.61 -3.85
N LEU A 49 -20.79 -1.10 -4.93
CA LEU A 49 -21.18 0.12 -5.63
C LEU A 49 -22.70 0.23 -5.87
N PRO A 50 -23.40 -0.78 -6.45
CA PRO A 50 -24.83 -0.66 -6.71
C PRO A 50 -25.67 -0.56 -5.43
N SER A 51 -25.27 -1.24 -4.36
CA SER A 51 -26.00 -1.20 -3.08
C SER A 51 -25.72 0.07 -2.28
N ILE A 52 -24.51 0.63 -2.39
CA ILE A 52 -24.20 1.96 -1.84
C ILE A 52 -25.07 3.01 -2.56
N ALA A 53 -25.18 2.91 -3.89
CA ALA A 53 -25.99 3.81 -4.70
C ALA A 53 -27.48 3.74 -4.29
N GLN A 54 -27.99 2.52 -4.12
CA GLN A 54 -29.36 2.28 -3.66
C GLN A 54 -29.61 2.80 -2.24
N ASP A 55 -28.72 2.53 -1.28
CA ASP A 55 -28.87 2.93 0.12
C ASP A 55 -28.91 4.45 0.27
N PHE A 56 -28.07 5.16 -0.50
CA PHE A 56 -28.04 6.63 -0.48
C PHE A 56 -28.99 7.31 -1.47
N GLY A 57 -29.72 6.55 -2.30
CA GLY A 57 -30.62 7.11 -3.31
C GLY A 57 -29.89 7.95 -4.39
N VAL A 58 -28.69 7.54 -4.78
CA VAL A 58 -27.86 8.22 -5.77
C VAL A 58 -27.57 7.32 -6.99
N ASP A 59 -27.15 7.91 -8.10
CA ASP A 59 -26.73 7.15 -9.27
C ASP A 59 -25.41 6.41 -9.04
N ASN A 60 -25.26 5.26 -9.71
CA ASN A 60 -23.99 4.51 -9.75
C ASN A 60 -22.80 5.38 -10.20
N SER A 61 -23.03 6.37 -11.06
CA SER A 61 -22.00 7.33 -11.50
C SER A 61 -21.46 8.19 -10.35
N LYS A 62 -22.30 8.57 -9.38
CA LYS A 62 -21.87 9.31 -8.19
C LYS A 62 -21.04 8.42 -7.28
N VAL A 63 -21.44 7.17 -7.07
CA VAL A 63 -20.61 6.24 -6.28
C VAL A 63 -19.29 5.93 -6.98
N ALA A 64 -19.28 5.79 -8.31
CA ALA A 64 -18.05 5.67 -9.09
C ALA A 64 -17.14 6.91 -8.96
N LEU A 65 -17.73 8.11 -8.89
CA LEU A 65 -16.98 9.34 -8.60
C LEU A 65 -16.29 9.27 -7.23
N SER A 66 -16.88 8.61 -6.22
CA SER A 66 -16.22 8.44 -4.92
C SER A 66 -14.93 7.61 -4.99
N ILE A 67 -14.88 6.63 -5.90
CA ILE A 67 -13.68 5.84 -6.19
C ILE A 67 -12.63 6.73 -6.88
N ALA A 68 -13.05 7.53 -7.86
CA ALA A 68 -12.16 8.48 -8.53
C ALA A 68 -11.61 9.54 -7.56
N VAL A 69 -12.43 10.05 -6.65
CA VAL A 69 -12.02 10.96 -5.58
C VAL A 69 -11.01 10.29 -4.65
N THR A 70 -11.25 9.05 -4.23
CA THR A 70 -10.29 8.27 -3.44
C THR A 70 -8.93 8.21 -4.12
N LEU A 71 -8.89 7.83 -5.40
CA LEU A 71 -7.64 7.76 -6.18
C LEU A 71 -6.99 9.14 -6.36
N GLY A 72 -7.79 10.19 -6.57
CA GLY A 72 -7.31 11.56 -6.74
C GLY A 72 -6.66 12.15 -5.48
N PHE A 73 -7.03 11.68 -4.30
CA PHE A 73 -6.44 12.11 -3.02
C PHE A 73 -5.21 11.29 -2.60
N ARG A 74 -4.92 10.14 -3.24
CA ARG A 74 -3.72 9.33 -2.96
C ARG A 74 -2.41 10.11 -3.10
N PRO A 75 -2.18 10.93 -4.14
CA PRO A 75 -0.96 11.74 -4.23
C PRO A 75 -0.81 12.73 -3.07
N VAL A 76 -1.94 13.27 -2.56
CA VAL A 76 -1.93 14.18 -1.41
C VAL A 76 -1.44 13.43 -0.16
N GLY A 77 -1.97 12.23 0.07
CA GLY A 77 -1.52 11.32 1.12
C GLY A 77 -0.04 10.98 1.04
N ALA A 78 0.40 10.51 -0.13
CA ALA A 78 1.78 10.14 -0.39
C ALA A 78 2.75 11.30 -0.11
N PHE A 79 2.37 12.53 -0.49
CA PHE A 79 3.18 13.71 -0.24
C PHE A 79 3.22 14.07 1.25
N LEU A 80 2.07 14.12 1.93
CA LEU A 80 1.99 14.49 3.34
C LEU A 80 2.72 13.50 4.25
N PHE A 81 2.45 12.21 4.09
CA PHE A 81 3.05 11.18 4.92
C PHE A 81 4.48 10.82 4.49
N GLY A 82 4.83 11.00 3.22
CA GLY A 82 6.22 10.91 2.76
C GLY A 82 7.10 11.96 3.44
N LEU A 83 6.65 13.22 3.47
CA LEU A 83 7.34 14.30 4.20
C LEU A 83 7.41 14.02 5.71
N LEU A 84 6.33 13.46 6.27
CA LEU A 84 6.30 13.08 7.68
C LEU A 84 7.31 11.96 7.98
N ALA A 85 7.43 10.98 7.08
CA ALA A 85 8.36 9.86 7.16
C ALA A 85 9.82 10.29 7.06
N ASP A 86 10.13 11.23 6.17
CA ASP A 86 11.48 11.76 6.06
C ASP A 86 11.88 12.57 7.31
N ARG A 87 10.93 13.23 7.96
CA ARG A 87 11.20 14.03 9.16
C ARG A 87 11.24 13.23 10.46
N TYR A 88 10.27 12.34 10.67
CA TYR A 88 10.04 11.68 11.96
C TYR A 88 10.38 10.19 11.98
N GLY A 89 10.88 9.65 10.86
CA GLY A 89 11.10 8.22 10.69
C GLY A 89 9.86 7.58 10.10
N ARG A 90 9.99 6.37 9.57
CA ARG A 90 8.91 5.72 8.79
C ARG A 90 7.91 5.05 9.72
N ARG A 91 8.33 4.62 10.92
CA ARG A 91 7.47 3.90 11.87
C ARG A 91 6.34 4.77 12.42
N LEU A 92 6.62 6.01 12.83
CA LEU A 92 5.60 6.88 13.44
C LEU A 92 4.49 7.25 12.45
N PRO A 93 4.79 7.73 11.23
CA PRO A 93 3.80 8.01 10.20
C PRO A 93 3.00 6.78 9.81
N LEU A 94 3.63 5.61 9.68
CA LEU A 94 2.93 4.36 9.42
C LEU A 94 1.89 4.04 10.53
N MET A 95 2.26 4.21 11.80
CA MET A 95 1.30 4.02 12.90
C MET A 95 0.16 5.05 12.88
N ILE A 96 0.48 6.32 12.60
CA ILE A 96 -0.54 7.39 12.50
C ILE A 96 -1.50 7.07 11.35
N ASP A 97 -0.96 6.63 10.22
CA ASP A 97 -1.70 6.30 9.02
C ASP A 97 -2.66 5.12 9.26
N LEU A 98 -2.16 4.00 9.77
CA LEU A 98 -2.97 2.83 10.10
C LEU A 98 -4.14 3.17 11.06
N VAL A 99 -3.92 4.06 12.03
CA VAL A 99 -4.98 4.52 12.94
C VAL A 99 -5.96 5.45 12.22
N PHE A 100 -5.46 6.43 11.47
CA PHE A 100 -6.27 7.37 10.70
C PHE A 100 -7.17 6.63 9.70
N PHE A 101 -6.57 5.74 8.91
CA PHE A 101 -7.23 4.84 7.98
C PHE A 101 -8.36 4.06 8.65
N SER A 102 -8.07 3.38 9.76
CA SER A 102 -9.06 2.56 10.47
C SER A 102 -10.25 3.37 10.98
N ILE A 103 -10.01 4.59 11.46
CA ILE A 103 -11.07 5.48 11.93
C ILE A 103 -11.94 5.93 10.76
N VAL A 104 -11.32 6.41 9.67
CA VAL A 104 -12.04 6.87 8.47
C VAL A 104 -12.87 5.75 7.88
N GLU A 105 -12.37 4.52 7.91
CA GLU A 105 -13.04 3.36 7.35
C GLU A 105 -14.29 2.97 8.14
N VAL A 106 -14.18 2.86 9.47
CA VAL A 106 -15.35 2.63 10.34
C VAL A 106 -16.38 3.75 10.20
N LEU A 107 -15.93 5.02 10.15
CA LEU A 107 -16.83 6.15 9.94
C LEU A 107 -17.56 6.08 8.59
N SER A 108 -16.94 5.46 7.57
CA SER A 108 -17.55 5.32 6.26
C SER A 108 -18.67 4.29 6.23
N GLY A 109 -18.55 3.20 6.99
CA GLY A 109 -19.67 2.27 7.23
C GLY A 109 -20.83 2.94 7.98
N LEU A 110 -20.53 3.95 8.78
CA LEU A 110 -21.50 4.73 9.57
C LEU A 110 -22.01 5.98 8.86
N ALA A 111 -21.58 6.25 7.62
CA ALA A 111 -21.94 7.48 6.91
C ALA A 111 -23.48 7.61 6.74
N PRO A 112 -24.10 8.71 7.22
CA PRO A 112 -25.56 8.87 7.17
C PRO A 112 -26.07 9.28 5.79
N ASP A 113 -25.22 9.93 4.98
CA ASP A 113 -25.56 10.44 3.65
C ASP A 113 -24.36 10.33 2.69
N PHE A 114 -24.63 10.48 1.39
CA PHE A 114 -23.61 10.32 0.35
C PHE A 114 -22.52 11.41 0.40
N ALA A 115 -22.84 12.64 0.80
CA ALA A 115 -21.84 13.70 0.86
C ALA A 115 -20.82 13.41 1.98
N THR A 116 -21.30 12.98 3.14
CA THR A 116 -20.44 12.50 4.23
C THR A 116 -19.59 11.30 3.78
N PHE A 117 -20.19 10.33 3.09
CA PHE A 117 -19.46 9.19 2.52
C PHE A 117 -18.36 9.66 1.55
N LEU A 118 -18.66 10.60 0.64
CA LEU A 118 -17.71 11.12 -0.34
C LEU A 118 -16.51 11.82 0.31
N VAL A 119 -16.74 12.60 1.37
CA VAL A 119 -15.66 13.24 2.14
C VAL A 119 -14.79 12.18 2.81
N LEU A 120 -15.39 11.18 3.42
CA LEU A 120 -14.65 10.08 4.03
C LEU A 120 -13.85 9.27 2.98
N ARG A 121 -14.33 9.18 1.73
CA ARG A 121 -13.58 8.61 0.61
C ARG A 121 -12.39 9.45 0.17
N ALA A 122 -12.51 10.77 0.18
CA ALA A 122 -11.35 11.63 -0.01
C ALA A 122 -10.30 11.43 1.10
N LEU A 123 -10.73 11.38 2.36
CA LEU A 123 -9.85 11.13 3.51
C LEU A 123 -9.20 9.75 3.46
N PHE A 124 -9.96 8.71 3.10
CA PHE A 124 -9.44 7.37 2.90
C PHE A 124 -8.36 7.35 1.80
N GLY A 125 -8.57 8.10 0.71
CA GLY A 125 -7.57 8.28 -0.34
C GLY A 125 -6.24 8.83 0.18
N ILE A 126 -6.27 9.76 1.13
CA ILE A 126 -5.06 10.27 1.79
C ILE A 126 -4.34 9.15 2.56
N GLY A 127 -5.09 8.31 3.31
CA GLY A 127 -4.48 7.19 4.04
C GLY A 127 -3.88 6.14 3.10
N MET A 128 -4.66 5.72 2.11
CA MET A 128 -4.22 4.74 1.09
C MET A 128 -2.98 5.21 0.30
N GLY A 129 -2.78 6.52 0.16
CA GLY A 129 -1.60 7.09 -0.48
C GLY A 129 -0.33 6.99 0.38
N ALA A 130 -0.49 6.97 1.70
CA ALA A 130 0.59 6.97 2.67
C ALA A 130 1.15 5.57 2.95
N GLU A 131 0.27 4.59 3.14
CA GLU A 131 0.61 3.22 3.57
C GLU A 131 1.63 2.56 2.63
N TRP A 132 1.37 2.57 1.31
CA TRP A 132 2.27 1.94 0.34
C TRP A 132 3.67 2.57 0.34
N GLY A 133 3.75 3.91 0.27
CA GLY A 133 5.03 4.61 0.16
C GLY A 133 5.88 4.47 1.43
N VAL A 134 5.27 4.70 2.60
CA VAL A 134 5.97 4.63 3.89
C VAL A 134 6.28 3.18 4.26
N GLY A 135 5.31 2.29 4.10
CA GLY A 135 5.46 0.86 4.40
C GLY A 135 6.48 0.17 3.50
N ALA A 136 6.37 0.31 2.18
CA ALA A 136 7.32 -0.30 1.25
C ALA A 136 8.75 0.21 1.48
N SER A 137 8.92 1.50 1.75
CA SER A 137 10.24 2.06 2.08
C SER A 137 10.79 1.46 3.38
N LEU A 138 9.99 1.41 4.46
CA LEU A 138 10.40 0.83 5.74
C LEU A 138 10.80 -0.65 5.60
N ALA A 139 10.02 -1.44 4.86
CA ALA A 139 10.33 -2.83 4.60
C ALA A 139 11.63 -2.96 3.78
N MET A 140 11.76 -2.22 2.67
CA MET A 140 12.90 -2.34 1.76
C MET A 140 14.22 -1.80 2.32
N GLU A 141 14.17 -0.80 3.20
CA GLU A 141 15.35 -0.30 3.91
C GLU A 141 15.96 -1.37 4.82
N LYS A 142 15.13 -2.20 5.46
CA LYS A 142 15.56 -3.27 6.37
C LYS A 142 15.92 -4.57 5.66
N VAL A 143 15.30 -4.85 4.52
CA VAL A 143 15.56 -6.08 3.77
C VAL A 143 17.00 -6.12 3.25
N PRO A 144 17.73 -7.26 3.40
CA PRO A 144 19.06 -7.42 2.84
C PRO A 144 19.07 -7.25 1.31
N PRO A 145 20.09 -6.61 0.71
CA PRO A 145 20.13 -6.33 -0.73
C PRO A 145 19.79 -7.53 -1.63
N ARG A 146 20.29 -8.73 -1.29
CA ARG A 146 20.11 -9.99 -2.03
C ARG A 146 18.66 -10.49 -2.15
N TRP A 147 17.74 -9.97 -1.34
CA TRP A 147 16.33 -10.40 -1.31
C TRP A 147 15.37 -9.27 -1.63
N ARG A 148 15.87 -8.08 -1.97
CA ARG A 148 15.00 -6.89 -2.13
C ARG A 148 14.07 -7.03 -3.32
N GLY A 149 14.52 -7.57 -4.45
CA GLY A 149 13.68 -7.79 -5.62
C GLY A 149 12.53 -8.74 -5.30
N VAL A 150 12.83 -9.95 -4.83
CA VAL A 150 11.80 -10.95 -4.47
C VAL A 150 10.82 -10.43 -3.40
N LEU A 151 11.33 -9.81 -2.33
CA LEU A 151 10.47 -9.35 -1.23
C LEU A 151 9.68 -8.09 -1.57
N SER A 152 10.15 -7.26 -2.51
CA SER A 152 9.35 -6.16 -3.08
C SER A 152 8.19 -6.68 -3.94
N GLY A 153 8.43 -7.72 -4.75
CA GLY A 153 7.37 -8.39 -5.52
C GLY A 153 6.32 -9.00 -4.60
N PHE A 154 6.75 -9.76 -3.59
CA PHE A 154 5.84 -10.31 -2.57
C PHE A 154 5.03 -9.23 -1.86
N LEU A 155 5.64 -8.09 -1.53
CA LEU A 155 4.93 -6.97 -0.91
C LEU A 155 3.79 -6.44 -1.79
N GLN A 156 4.02 -6.34 -3.10
CA GLN A 156 3.01 -5.90 -4.08
C GLN A 156 1.79 -6.82 -4.11
N GLU A 157 1.98 -8.12 -3.89
CA GLU A 157 0.89 -9.10 -3.91
C GLU A 157 -0.12 -8.92 -2.78
N GLY A 158 0.18 -8.09 -1.77
CA GLY A 158 -0.81 -7.66 -0.78
C GLY A 158 -2.07 -7.07 -1.45
N TYR A 159 -1.91 -6.36 -2.58
CA TYR A 159 -3.03 -5.81 -3.34
C TYR A 159 -3.99 -6.90 -3.84
N ALA A 160 -3.44 -7.95 -4.45
CA ALA A 160 -4.20 -9.06 -4.99
C ALA A 160 -4.88 -9.86 -3.87
N VAL A 161 -4.19 -10.05 -2.74
CA VAL A 161 -4.76 -10.70 -1.55
C VAL A 161 -5.92 -9.88 -0.99
N GLY A 162 -5.78 -8.55 -0.91
CA GLY A 162 -6.85 -7.66 -0.46
C GLY A 162 -8.08 -7.74 -1.35
N TYR A 163 -7.88 -7.75 -2.66
CA TYR A 163 -9.00 -7.95 -3.60
C TYR A 163 -9.71 -9.29 -3.40
N LEU A 164 -8.96 -10.38 -3.22
CA LEU A 164 -9.52 -11.70 -2.95
C LEU A 164 -10.34 -11.70 -1.65
N LEU A 165 -9.83 -11.07 -0.59
CA LEU A 165 -10.56 -10.93 0.68
C LEU A 165 -11.87 -10.15 0.50
N ALA A 166 -11.87 -9.11 -0.34
CA ALA A 166 -13.08 -8.31 -0.60
C ALA A 166 -14.13 -9.14 -1.34
N ALA A 167 -13.71 -9.95 -2.31
CA ALA A 167 -14.59 -10.89 -3.01
C ALA A 167 -15.18 -11.95 -2.05
N VAL A 168 -14.38 -12.50 -1.14
CA VAL A 168 -14.84 -13.45 -0.11
C VAL A 168 -15.84 -12.80 0.84
N CYS A 169 -15.55 -11.59 1.33
CA CYS A 169 -16.48 -10.85 2.19
C CYS A 169 -17.78 -10.51 1.47
N SER A 170 -17.70 -10.12 0.19
CA SER A 170 -18.88 -9.92 -0.64
C SER A 170 -19.71 -11.19 -0.81
N PHE A 171 -19.09 -12.36 -0.89
CA PHE A 171 -19.84 -13.62 -1.00
C PHE A 171 -20.55 -14.01 0.31
N PHE A 172 -19.89 -13.84 1.47
CA PHE A 172 -20.42 -14.33 2.74
C PHE A 172 -21.16 -13.29 3.59
N VAL A 173 -20.65 -12.05 3.64
CA VAL A 173 -21.13 -10.99 4.56
C VAL A 173 -22.24 -10.18 3.89
N PHE A 174 -22.02 -9.76 2.64
CA PHE A 174 -22.94 -8.87 1.92
C PHE A 174 -24.38 -9.40 1.81
N PRO A 175 -24.65 -10.69 1.49
CA PRO A 175 -26.03 -11.16 1.33
C PRO A 175 -26.83 -11.18 2.64
N ARG A 176 -26.14 -11.21 3.79
CA ARG A 176 -26.77 -11.31 5.11
C ARG A 176 -26.95 -9.95 5.79
N TRP A 177 -25.97 -9.07 5.65
CA TRP A 177 -25.90 -7.84 6.42
C TRP A 177 -25.65 -6.57 5.59
N GLY A 178 -25.60 -6.69 4.25
CA GLY A 178 -25.39 -5.56 3.35
C GLY A 178 -23.96 -5.03 3.37
N TRP A 179 -23.77 -3.81 2.87
CA TRP A 179 -22.45 -3.25 2.61
C TRP A 179 -21.77 -2.63 3.85
N ARG A 180 -22.53 -1.97 4.72
CA ARG A 180 -22.01 -1.21 5.87
C ARG A 180 -21.16 -2.04 6.84
N PRO A 181 -21.54 -3.29 7.21
CA PRO A 181 -20.76 -4.10 8.15
C PRO A 181 -19.36 -4.46 7.65
N MET A 182 -19.12 -4.49 6.33
CA MET A 182 -17.80 -4.81 5.79
C MET A 182 -16.77 -3.71 6.08
N PHE A 183 -17.19 -2.45 6.21
CA PHE A 183 -16.33 -1.33 6.60
C PHE A 183 -15.80 -1.44 8.05
N PHE A 184 -16.44 -2.25 8.91
CA PHE A 184 -15.92 -2.49 10.26
C PHE A 184 -14.76 -3.50 10.26
N ILE A 185 -14.66 -4.33 9.23
CA ILE A 185 -13.50 -5.22 9.02
C ILE A 185 -12.27 -4.37 8.66
N GLY A 186 -12.46 -3.28 7.92
CA GLY A 186 -11.44 -2.25 7.69
C GLY A 186 -11.02 -1.46 8.94
N GLY A 187 -11.62 -1.72 10.11
CA GLY A 187 -11.14 -1.25 11.42
C GLY A 187 -10.01 -2.12 12.03
N LEU A 188 -9.76 -3.31 11.47
CA LEU A 188 -8.66 -4.21 11.90
C LEU A 188 -7.23 -3.63 11.79
N PRO A 189 -6.88 -2.75 10.84
CA PRO A 189 -5.54 -2.15 10.76
C PRO A 189 -5.16 -1.36 12.03
N ALA A 190 -6.11 -0.93 12.86
CA ALA A 190 -5.80 -0.32 14.16
C ALA A 190 -5.06 -1.30 15.09
N LEU A 191 -5.37 -2.60 14.99
CA LEU A 191 -4.63 -3.66 15.68
C LEU A 191 -3.24 -3.85 15.07
N LEU A 192 -3.10 -3.66 13.77
CA LEU A 192 -1.81 -3.67 13.09
C LEU A 192 -0.92 -2.50 13.55
N ALA A 193 -1.49 -1.32 13.80
CA ALA A 193 -0.76 -0.19 14.38
C ALA A 193 -0.15 -0.55 15.75
N LEU A 194 -0.88 -1.30 16.58
CA LEU A 194 -0.34 -1.82 17.85
C LEU A 194 0.79 -2.83 17.61
N PHE A 195 0.66 -3.71 16.62
CA PHE A 195 1.74 -4.62 16.22
C PHE A 195 2.98 -3.85 15.76
N VAL A 196 2.84 -2.84 14.91
CA VAL A 196 3.94 -1.95 14.46
C VAL A 196 4.58 -1.26 15.65
N ARG A 197 3.77 -0.75 16.59
CA ARG A 197 4.26 -0.11 17.82
C ARG A 197 5.09 -1.06 18.66
N VAL A 198 4.75 -2.33 18.76
CA VAL A 198 5.46 -3.26 19.66
C VAL A 198 6.64 -3.96 18.98
N LYS A 199 6.53 -4.29 17.69
CA LYS A 199 7.43 -5.24 17.02
C LYS A 199 8.33 -4.64 15.94
N VAL A 200 7.99 -3.47 15.40
CA VAL A 200 8.74 -2.84 14.31
C VAL A 200 9.65 -1.77 14.88
N LYS A 201 10.97 -1.92 14.72
CA LYS A 201 11.93 -0.85 15.07
C LYS A 201 12.02 0.19 13.95
N GLU A 202 12.53 1.39 14.26
CA GLU A 202 12.79 2.38 13.21
C GLU A 202 13.96 1.94 12.32
N SER A 203 14.01 2.42 11.08
CA SER A 203 15.12 2.12 10.17
C SER A 203 16.40 2.82 10.61
N ALA A 204 17.49 2.05 10.74
CA ALA A 204 18.84 2.59 11.04
C ALA A 204 19.38 3.51 9.93
N VAL A 205 18.79 3.45 8.72
CA VAL A 205 19.11 4.37 7.62
C VAL A 205 18.58 5.76 7.93
N TRP A 206 17.33 5.87 8.40
CA TRP A 206 16.73 7.14 8.78
C TRP A 206 17.49 7.83 9.92
N GLU A 207 17.91 7.08 10.95
CA GLU A 207 18.67 7.66 12.07
C GLU A 207 19.96 8.35 11.61
N LYS A 208 20.57 7.88 10.51
CA LYS A 208 21.81 8.42 9.96
C LYS A 208 21.61 9.61 9.01
N THR A 209 20.44 9.73 8.37
CA THR A 209 20.14 10.78 7.37
C THR A 209 19.05 11.75 7.80
N ARG A 210 18.72 11.79 9.09
CA ARG A 210 17.64 12.63 9.63
C ARG A 210 17.81 14.11 9.25
N HIS A 211 16.83 14.63 8.51
CA HIS A 211 16.76 16.06 8.19
C HIS A 211 16.24 16.86 9.40
N ALA A 212 17.04 17.82 9.88
CA ALA A 212 16.75 18.57 11.11
C ALA A 212 15.63 19.62 10.95
N SER A 213 15.26 20.05 9.74
CA SER A 213 14.23 21.08 9.54
C SER A 213 13.35 20.87 8.29
N TRP A 214 12.09 21.32 8.36
CA TRP A 214 11.18 21.35 7.19
C TRP A 214 11.78 22.15 6.02
N GLY A 215 12.51 23.22 6.31
CA GLY A 215 13.20 24.02 5.29
C GLY A 215 14.35 23.29 4.60
N SER A 216 14.98 22.30 5.24
CA SER A 216 15.97 21.44 4.59
C SER A 216 15.34 20.40 3.66
N LEU A 217 14.18 19.84 4.02
CA LEU A 217 13.41 18.94 3.16
C LEU A 217 12.90 19.65 1.91
N GLY A 218 12.29 20.84 2.08
CA GLY A 218 11.81 21.66 0.97
C GLY A 218 12.94 22.06 0.01
N ARG A 219 14.12 22.41 0.54
CA ARG A 219 15.31 22.67 -0.30
C ARG A 219 15.84 21.42 -0.99
N GLY A 220 15.79 20.26 -0.34
CA GLY A 220 16.15 18.97 -0.93
C GLY A 220 15.29 18.68 -2.17
N ILE A 221 13.96 18.73 -2.01
CA ILE A 221 13.02 18.53 -3.11
C ILE A 221 13.21 19.61 -4.19
N ALA A 222 13.35 20.88 -3.81
CA ALA A 222 13.56 21.97 -4.77
C ALA A 222 14.88 21.81 -5.54
N SER A 223 15.96 21.31 -4.92
CA SER A 223 17.23 21.06 -5.59
C SER A 223 17.18 19.87 -6.56
N GLN A 224 16.28 18.92 -6.34
CA GLN A 224 16.08 17.73 -7.16
C GLN A 224 14.75 17.77 -7.94
N TRP A 225 14.16 18.96 -8.11
CA TRP A 225 12.84 19.10 -8.74
C TRP A 225 12.74 18.51 -10.15
N PRO A 226 13.78 18.55 -11.01
CA PRO A 226 13.69 17.92 -12.33
C PRO A 226 13.63 16.40 -12.22
N LEU A 227 14.37 15.80 -11.29
CA LEU A 227 14.34 14.37 -11.03
C LEU A 227 13.01 13.94 -10.43
N PHE A 228 12.49 14.71 -9.46
CA PHE A 228 11.18 14.47 -8.88
C PHE A 228 10.07 14.50 -9.95
N LEU A 229 10.08 15.53 -10.81
CA LEU A 229 9.13 15.65 -11.91
C LEU A 229 9.28 14.51 -12.92
N TYR A 230 10.52 14.16 -13.27
CA TYR A 230 10.81 13.04 -14.17
C TYR A 230 10.26 11.72 -13.63
N LEU A 231 10.57 11.39 -12.37
CA LEU A 231 10.09 10.15 -11.73
C LEU A 231 8.56 10.14 -11.61
N THR A 232 7.96 11.27 -11.26
CA THR A 232 6.49 11.40 -11.17
C THR A 232 5.85 11.16 -12.53
N LEU A 233 6.37 11.78 -13.60
CA LEU A 233 5.84 11.64 -14.95
C LEU A 233 6.06 10.22 -15.49
N LEU A 234 7.24 9.66 -15.27
CA LEU A 234 7.59 8.29 -15.65
C LEU A 234 6.64 7.29 -14.99
N MET A 235 6.46 7.39 -13.67
CA MET A 235 5.57 6.50 -12.92
C MET A 235 4.10 6.72 -13.30
N THR A 236 3.68 7.95 -13.56
CA THR A 236 2.32 8.26 -14.06
C THR A 236 2.09 7.60 -15.41
N MET A 237 3.02 7.74 -16.35
CA MET A 237 2.91 7.15 -17.68
C MET A 237 2.95 5.62 -17.63
N MET A 238 3.83 5.03 -16.81
CA MET A 238 3.89 3.58 -16.61
C MET A 238 2.59 3.04 -16.01
N ASN A 239 2.05 3.71 -14.97
CA ASN A 239 0.77 3.33 -14.37
C ASN A 239 -0.38 3.51 -15.35
N PHE A 240 -0.41 4.60 -16.12
CA PHE A 240 -1.44 4.84 -17.13
C PHE A 240 -1.47 3.75 -18.21
N VAL A 241 -0.31 3.32 -18.70
CA VAL A 241 -0.22 2.23 -19.68
C VAL A 241 -0.64 0.89 -19.05
N SER A 242 -0.16 0.59 -17.84
CA SER A 242 -0.51 -0.68 -17.16
C SER A 242 -2.00 -0.77 -16.80
N HIS A 243 -2.55 0.20 -16.08
CA HIS A 243 -3.96 0.23 -15.69
C HIS A 243 -4.90 0.45 -16.88
N GLY A 244 -4.54 1.33 -17.81
CA GLY A 244 -5.36 1.58 -19.00
C GLY A 244 -5.55 0.33 -19.86
N THR A 245 -4.52 -0.53 -19.95
CA THR A 245 -4.65 -1.82 -20.63
C THR A 245 -5.32 -2.87 -19.75
N GLN A 246 -4.89 -3.03 -18.50
CA GLN A 246 -5.39 -4.06 -17.59
C GLN A 246 -6.88 -3.89 -17.23
N ASP A 247 -7.33 -2.68 -16.94
CA ASP A 247 -8.69 -2.41 -16.45
C ASP A 247 -9.72 -2.46 -17.58
N MET A 248 -9.31 -2.10 -18.81
CA MET A 248 -10.19 -2.12 -20.00
C MET A 248 -10.20 -3.46 -20.73
N TYR A 249 -9.21 -4.32 -20.52
CA TYR A 249 -9.09 -5.60 -21.22
C TYR A 249 -10.33 -6.51 -21.08
N PRO A 250 -10.92 -6.70 -19.88
CA PRO A 250 -12.11 -7.54 -19.73
C PRO A 250 -13.31 -6.97 -20.49
N THR A 251 -13.48 -5.66 -20.49
CA THR A 251 -14.55 -4.96 -21.23
C THR A 251 -14.33 -5.10 -22.73
N PHE A 252 -13.10 -4.94 -23.21
CA PHE A 252 -12.76 -5.13 -24.63
C PHE A 252 -13.06 -6.56 -25.12
N LEU A 253 -12.73 -7.58 -24.34
CA LEU A 253 -13.04 -8.98 -24.67
C LEU A 253 -14.55 -9.21 -24.79
N ARG A 254 -15.36 -8.60 -23.93
CA ARG A 254 -16.82 -8.74 -23.98
C ARG A 254 -17.43 -7.94 -25.14
N GLU A 255 -17.18 -6.63 -25.17
CA GLU A 255 -17.88 -5.70 -26.07
C GLU A 255 -17.37 -5.74 -27.52
N HIS A 256 -16.07 -5.95 -27.72
CA HIS A 256 -15.46 -5.88 -29.06
C HIS A 256 -15.06 -7.24 -29.62
N ARG A 257 -14.78 -8.23 -28.76
CA ARG A 257 -14.46 -9.59 -29.21
C ARG A 257 -15.63 -10.56 -29.09
N GLY A 258 -16.74 -10.17 -28.45
CA GLY A 258 -17.94 -10.99 -28.30
C GLY A 258 -17.74 -12.22 -27.40
N PHE A 259 -16.75 -12.19 -26.50
CA PHE A 259 -16.48 -13.32 -25.61
C PHE A 259 -17.60 -13.42 -24.56
N THR A 260 -17.99 -14.64 -24.24
CA THR A 260 -18.96 -14.89 -23.17
C THR A 260 -18.38 -14.46 -21.81
N SER A 261 -19.26 -14.10 -20.86
CA SER A 261 -18.84 -13.69 -19.51
C SER A 261 -17.90 -14.73 -18.87
N ARG A 262 -18.18 -16.02 -19.06
CA ARG A 262 -17.34 -17.12 -18.54
C ARG A 262 -15.95 -17.16 -19.18
N GLN A 263 -15.83 -16.95 -20.49
CA GLN A 263 -14.52 -16.91 -21.17
C GLN A 263 -13.70 -15.70 -20.72
N LYS A 264 -14.34 -14.52 -20.61
CA LYS A 264 -13.72 -13.31 -20.09
C LYS A 264 -13.20 -13.50 -18.66
N ASP A 265 -14.03 -14.04 -17.76
CA ASP A 265 -13.64 -14.30 -16.36
C ASP A 265 -12.47 -15.31 -16.27
N LEU A 266 -12.47 -16.37 -17.10
CA LEU A 266 -11.36 -17.32 -17.16
C LEU A 266 -10.05 -16.66 -17.62
N ILE A 267 -10.10 -15.80 -18.65
CA ILE A 267 -8.92 -15.06 -19.12
C ILE A 267 -8.41 -14.13 -18.02
N VAL A 268 -9.32 -13.47 -17.31
CA VAL A 268 -8.98 -12.61 -16.16
C VAL A 268 -8.24 -13.39 -15.08
N MET A 269 -8.75 -14.56 -14.70
CA MET A 269 -8.08 -15.42 -13.71
C MET A 269 -6.69 -15.84 -14.19
N VAL A 270 -6.55 -16.25 -15.46
CA VAL A 270 -5.26 -16.70 -16.02
C VAL A 270 -4.22 -15.58 -16.01
N TYR A 271 -4.54 -14.36 -16.47
CA TYR A 271 -3.55 -13.29 -16.46
C TYR A 271 -3.25 -12.77 -15.05
N ASN A 272 -4.18 -12.82 -14.09
CA ASN A 272 -3.90 -12.46 -12.69
C ASN A 272 -2.93 -13.46 -12.03
N VAL A 273 -3.09 -14.76 -12.29
CA VAL A 273 -2.10 -15.77 -11.87
C VAL A 273 -0.76 -15.52 -12.56
N GLY A 274 -0.78 -15.17 -13.85
CA GLY A 274 0.42 -14.75 -14.58
C GLY A 274 1.09 -13.52 -13.98
N ALA A 275 0.32 -12.53 -13.51
CA ALA A 275 0.83 -11.33 -12.85
C ALA A 275 1.49 -11.66 -11.50
N LEU A 276 0.83 -12.47 -10.66
CA LEU A 276 1.36 -12.97 -9.38
C LEU A 276 2.70 -13.70 -9.55
N LEU A 277 2.75 -14.63 -10.51
CA LEU A 277 3.99 -15.36 -10.82
C LEU A 277 5.03 -14.45 -11.45
N GLY A 278 4.60 -13.54 -12.32
CA GLY A 278 5.45 -12.55 -12.98
C GLY A 278 6.15 -11.63 -11.98
N GLY A 279 5.44 -11.08 -11.01
CA GLY A 279 6.01 -10.20 -9.97
C GLY A 279 7.14 -10.90 -9.20
N ILE A 280 6.93 -12.16 -8.81
CA ILE A 280 7.92 -12.96 -8.10
C ILE A 280 9.11 -13.32 -9.01
N VAL A 281 8.84 -13.76 -10.24
CA VAL A 281 9.89 -14.18 -11.19
C VAL A 281 10.74 -12.99 -11.62
N PHE A 282 10.14 -11.87 -12.00
CA PHE A 282 10.88 -10.66 -12.38
C PHE A 282 11.62 -10.06 -11.19
N GLY A 283 11.06 -10.12 -9.98
CA GLY A 283 11.77 -9.75 -8.75
C GLY A 283 13.03 -10.60 -8.54
N PHE A 284 12.95 -11.90 -8.75
CA PHE A 284 14.08 -12.82 -8.68
C PHE A 284 15.12 -12.60 -9.79
N VAL A 285 14.67 -12.34 -11.01
CA VAL A 285 15.53 -12.02 -12.15
C VAL A 285 16.27 -10.71 -11.92
N SER A 286 15.60 -9.68 -11.40
CA SER A 286 16.21 -8.40 -11.03
C SER A 286 17.32 -8.56 -9.99
N ASP A 287 17.11 -9.42 -8.98
CA ASP A 287 18.13 -9.73 -7.97
C ASP A 287 19.38 -10.43 -8.57
N ARG A 288 19.27 -11.09 -9.74
CA ARG A 288 20.39 -11.79 -10.40
C ARG A 288 21.09 -11.01 -11.50
N ILE A 289 20.35 -10.26 -12.30
CA ILE A 289 20.88 -9.56 -13.49
C ILE A 289 21.31 -8.13 -13.15
N GLY A 290 20.80 -7.56 -12.06
CA GLY A 290 21.01 -6.17 -11.66
C GLY A 290 19.71 -5.36 -11.75
N ARG A 291 19.68 -4.25 -11.01
CA ARG A 291 18.55 -3.30 -10.95
C ARG A 291 18.61 -2.29 -12.07
#